data_AF-A0A3N9NYS6-F1
#
_entry.id   AF-A0A3N9NYS6-F1
#
_cell.length_a   1.000
_cell.length_b   1.000
_cell.length_c   1.000
_cell.angle_alpha   90.00
_cell.angle_beta   90.00
_cell.angle_gamma   90.00
#
_symmetry.space_group_name_H-M   'P 1'
#
loop_
_entity.id
_entity.type
_entity.pdbx_description
1 polymer ?
#
loop_
_entity_poly.entity_id
_entity_poly.type
_entity_poly.pdbx_seq_one_letter_code
_entity_poly.pdbx_strand_id
1 'polypeptide(L)'
;NKPLYPSLKRACDKGIAVYMTVQTLWGYVQMYVYETGREIMELGVVPCANMLPEVAYVKLGWSLGQTDDVEKVKEIMLNPIAGEITEREPYNGYLIYQGGIPEVEEFLRLIKR
;
A
#
# COMPACT_ATOMS: atom_id res chain seq x y z
N ASN A 1 3.52 1.21 -19.93
CA ASN A 1 3.67 2.15 -18.79
C ASN A 1 4.76 3.20 -18.96
N LYS A 2 5.78 3.03 -19.82
CA LYS A 2 6.75 4.09 -20.15
C LYS A 2 6.14 5.48 -20.50
N PRO A 3 4.98 5.57 -21.18
CA PRO A 3 4.31 6.86 -21.40
C PRO A 3 3.91 7.62 -20.12
N LEU A 4 3.75 6.93 -18.98
CA LEU A 4 3.42 7.55 -17.68
C LEU A 4 4.65 8.11 -16.96
N TYR A 5 5.86 7.64 -17.29
CA TYR A 5 7.08 7.99 -16.56
C TYR A 5 7.34 9.50 -16.48
N PRO A 6 7.16 10.28 -17.58
CA PRO A 6 7.32 11.73 -17.50
C PRO A 6 6.33 12.39 -16.52
N SER A 7 5.11 11.85 -16.40
CA SER A 7 4.10 12.38 -15.49
C SER A 7 4.35 11.98 -14.04
N LEU A 8 4.78 10.74 -13.80
CA LEU A 8 5.18 10.28 -12.46
C LEU A 8 6.37 11.09 -11.96
N LYS A 9 7.43 11.19 -12.76
CA LYS A 9 8.62 11.97 -12.41
C LYS A 9 8.26 13.43 -12.09
N ARG A 10 7.44 14.06 -12.95
CA ARG A 10 6.98 15.44 -12.73
C ARG A 10 6.18 15.61 -11.44
N ALA A 11 5.40 14.62 -11.04
CA ALA A 11 4.64 14.66 -9.79
C ALA A 11 5.59 14.58 -8.59
N CYS A 12 6.49 13.59 -8.58
CA CYS A 12 7.47 13.42 -7.50
C CYS A 12 8.44 14.61 -7.40
N ASP A 13 8.94 15.14 -8.53
CA ASP A 13 9.80 16.34 -8.58
C ASP A 13 9.12 17.59 -7.97
N LYS A 14 7.78 17.62 -7.94
CA LYS A 14 6.97 18.69 -7.32
C LYS A 14 6.60 18.42 -5.86
N GLY A 15 7.14 17.36 -5.26
CA GLY A 15 6.80 16.95 -3.89
C GLY A 15 5.40 16.35 -3.77
N ILE A 16 4.77 15.90 -4.86
CA ILE A 16 3.50 15.18 -4.78
C ILE A 16 3.81 13.73 -4.38
N ALA A 17 3.24 13.27 -3.26
CA ALA A 17 3.43 11.91 -2.80
C ALA A 17 2.69 10.92 -3.71
N VAL A 18 3.41 9.91 -4.23
CA VAL A 18 2.86 8.90 -5.15
C VAL A 18 3.11 7.52 -4.60
N TYR A 19 2.02 6.76 -4.41
CA TYR A 19 2.06 5.42 -3.84
C TYR A 19 1.49 4.39 -4.82
N MET A 20 1.97 3.15 -4.72
CA MET A 20 1.53 2.02 -5.54
C MET A 20 0.83 0.98 -4.68
N THR A 21 -0.36 0.55 -5.13
CA THR A 21 -1.12 -0.58 -4.59
C THR A 21 -1.37 -1.63 -5.67
N VAL A 22 -1.83 -2.82 -5.29
CA VAL A 22 -2.22 -3.87 -6.26
C VAL A 22 -3.69 -3.76 -6.64
N GLN A 23 -3.99 -3.77 -7.93
CA GLN A 23 -5.37 -3.86 -8.42
C GLN A 23 -6.01 -5.23 -8.12
N THR A 24 -5.18 -6.28 -7.97
CA THR A 24 -5.66 -7.61 -7.64
C THR A 24 -6.27 -7.69 -6.25
N LEU A 25 -6.14 -6.66 -5.40
CA LEU A 25 -6.59 -6.64 -3.99
C LEU A 25 -5.87 -7.63 -3.07
N TRP A 26 -5.34 -8.73 -3.62
CA TRP A 26 -4.57 -9.73 -2.91
C TRP A 26 -3.08 -9.60 -3.15
N GLY A 27 -2.31 -9.80 -2.08
CA GLY A 27 -0.86 -9.90 -2.11
C GLY A 27 -0.13 -8.58 -1.90
N TYR A 28 1.19 -8.63 -2.10
CA TYR A 28 2.11 -7.53 -1.87
C TYR A 28 2.49 -6.82 -3.17
N VAL A 29 2.59 -5.50 -3.08
CA VAL A 29 3.25 -4.64 -4.07
C VAL A 29 4.76 -4.85 -3.97
N GLN A 30 5.26 -5.91 -4.62
CA GLN A 30 6.69 -6.24 -4.63
C GLN A 30 7.38 -5.68 -5.87
N MET A 31 7.71 -4.39 -5.85
CA MET A 31 8.25 -3.68 -7.02
C MET A 31 9.72 -3.98 -7.33
N TYR A 32 10.42 -4.75 -6.48
CA TYR A 32 11.82 -5.12 -6.71
C TYR A 32 12.03 -6.25 -7.73
N VAL A 33 10.98 -7.03 -8.06
CA VAL A 33 11.10 -8.23 -8.91
C VAL A 33 11.38 -7.87 -10.37
N TYR A 34 10.51 -7.05 -10.96
CA TYR A 34 10.56 -6.70 -12.37
C TYR A 34 11.27 -5.36 -12.59
N GLU A 35 11.99 -5.25 -13.71
CA GLU A 35 12.68 -4.01 -14.13
C GLU A 35 11.73 -2.80 -14.08
N THR A 36 10.55 -2.95 -14.68
CA THR A 36 9.50 -1.95 -14.69
C THR A 36 9.13 -1.42 -13.30
N GLY A 37 9.10 -2.29 -12.28
CA GLY A 37 8.81 -1.87 -10.90
C GLY A 37 9.94 -1.03 -10.33
N ARG A 38 11.19 -1.46 -10.53
CA ARG A 38 12.38 -0.73 -10.10
C ARG A 38 12.50 0.63 -10.79
N GLU A 39 12.27 0.70 -12.10
CA GLU A 39 12.23 1.96 -12.84
C GLU A 39 11.20 2.93 -12.24
N ILE A 40 9.99 2.46 -11.93
CA ILE A 40 8.94 3.31 -11.33
C ILE A 40 9.33 3.77 -9.92
N MET A 41 10.01 2.94 -9.12
CA MET A 41 10.54 3.33 -7.82
C MET A 41 11.63 4.40 -7.93
N GLU A 42 12.52 4.30 -8.92
CA GLU A 42 13.55 5.32 -9.21
C GLU A 42 12.94 6.68 -9.58
N LEU A 43 11.71 6.70 -10.09
CA LEU A 43 10.95 7.94 -10.32
C LEU A 43 10.32 8.52 -9.04
N GLY A 44 10.46 7.87 -7.89
CA GLY A 44 9.98 8.33 -6.58
C GLY A 44 8.65 7.70 -6.12
N VAL A 45 8.09 6.73 -6.85
CA VAL A 45 6.86 6.04 -6.42
C VAL A 45 7.16 5.05 -5.30
N VAL A 46 6.32 5.03 -4.27
CA VAL A 46 6.52 4.21 -3.06
C VAL A 46 5.56 3.01 -3.05
N PRO A 47 6.04 1.76 -2.90
CA PRO A 47 5.18 0.59 -2.76
C PRO A 47 4.49 0.54 -1.38
N CYS A 48 3.18 0.33 -1.34
CA CYS A 48 2.39 0.25 -0.09
C CYS A 48 2.19 -1.19 0.44
N ALA A 49 3.19 -2.07 0.29
CA ALA A 49 3.13 -3.45 0.77
C ALA A 49 1.81 -4.15 0.34
N ASN A 50 1.03 -4.67 1.28
CA ASN A 50 -0.29 -5.29 1.02
C ASN A 50 -1.48 -4.40 1.46
N MET A 51 -1.28 -3.09 1.54
CA MET A 51 -2.37 -2.16 1.84
C MET A 51 -3.39 -2.13 0.70
N LEU A 52 -4.68 -2.22 1.05
CA LEU A 52 -5.76 -2.11 0.07
C LEU A 52 -5.76 -0.73 -0.60
N PRO A 53 -6.11 -0.63 -1.90
CA PRO A 53 -6.18 0.65 -2.61
C PRO A 53 -7.05 1.71 -1.91
N GLU A 54 -8.20 1.31 -1.41
CA GLU A 54 -9.16 2.18 -0.71
C GLU A 54 -8.59 2.67 0.63
N VAL A 55 -7.91 1.78 1.35
CA VAL A 55 -7.26 2.12 2.64
C VAL A 55 -6.08 3.05 2.40
N ALA A 56 -5.27 2.80 1.37
CA ALA A 56 -4.17 3.68 0.99
C ALA A 56 -4.65 5.08 0.61
N TYR A 57 -5.78 5.18 -0.11
CA TYR A 57 -6.37 6.47 -0.44
C TYR A 57 -6.80 7.25 0.81
N VAL A 58 -7.54 6.61 1.72
CA VAL A 58 -7.98 7.25 2.98
C VAL A 58 -6.79 7.60 3.88
N LYS A 59 -5.85 6.67 4.05
CA LYS A 59 -4.66 6.87 4.88
C LYS A 59 -3.78 7.99 4.34
N LEU A 60 -3.64 8.13 3.02
CA LEU A 60 -2.89 9.23 2.41
C LEU A 60 -3.54 10.58 2.71
N GLY A 61 -4.86 10.69 2.54
CA GLY A 61 -5.61 11.90 2.89
C GLY A 61 -5.46 12.27 4.37
N TRP A 62 -5.54 11.28 5.26
CA TRP A 62 -5.31 11.48 6.68
C TRP A 62 -3.87 11.89 7.01
N SER A 63 -2.87 11.24 6.40
CA SER A 63 -1.44 11.49 6.62
C SER A 63 -1.03 12.90 6.20
N LEU A 64 -1.54 13.36 5.04
CA LEU A 64 -1.35 14.74 4.58
C LEU A 64 -2.03 15.76 5.50
N GLY A 65 -3.10 15.36 6.22
CA GLY A 65 -3.70 16.19 7.26
C GLY A 65 -2.85 16.30 8.54
N GLN A 66 -1.83 15.44 8.72
CA GLN A 66 -0.95 15.48 9.88
C GLN A 66 0.32 16.30 9.63
N THR A 67 0.78 16.40 8.38
CA THR A 67 2.05 17.04 8.04
C THR A 67 2.15 17.35 6.54
N ASP A 68 2.85 18.44 6.21
CA ASP A 68 3.21 18.81 4.84
C ASP A 68 4.58 18.26 4.41
N ASP A 69 5.33 17.63 5.33
CA ASP A 69 6.62 16.99 5.02
C ASP A 69 6.40 15.63 4.35
N VAL A 70 6.74 15.53 3.07
CA VAL A 70 6.56 14.32 2.25
C VAL A 70 7.27 13.10 2.83
N GLU A 71 8.45 13.26 3.44
CA GLU A 71 9.16 12.14 4.05
C GLU A 71 8.44 11.69 5.33
N LYS A 72 7.84 12.62 6.08
CA LYS A 72 7.01 12.26 7.24
C LYS A 72 5.70 11.61 6.81
N VAL A 73 5.07 12.07 5.73
CA VAL A 73 3.89 11.40 5.13
C VAL A 73 4.25 9.97 4.74
N LYS A 74 5.42 9.75 4.16
CA LYS A 74 5.91 8.40 3.79
C LYS A 74 6.14 7.52 5.00
N GLU A 75 6.73 8.04 6.08
CA GLU A 75 6.86 7.32 7.34
C GLU A 75 5.49 6.89 7.89
N ILE A 76 4.52 7.81 7.93
CA ILE A 76 3.16 7.52 8.39
C ILE A 76 2.49 6.47 7.51
N MET A 77 2.60 6.59 6.18
CA MET A 77 2.00 5.67 5.23
C MET A 77 2.55 4.25 5.38
N LEU A 78 3.85 4.10 5.58
CA LEU A 78 4.52 2.79 5.66
C LEU A 78 4.51 2.18 7.07
N ASN A 79 4.25 2.97 8.12
CA ASN A 79 4.09 2.45 9.47
C ASN A 79 2.66 1.93 9.69
N PRO A 80 2.45 0.65 10.04
CA PRO A 80 1.12 0.13 10.35
C PRO A 80 0.50 0.82 11.58
N ILE A 81 -0.77 1.23 11.51
CA ILE A 81 -1.49 1.91 12.60
C ILE A 81 -2.68 1.07 13.10
N ALA A 82 -3.42 0.47 12.18
CA ALA A 82 -4.66 -0.26 12.44
C ALA A 82 -4.70 -1.64 11.74
N GLY A 83 -3.53 -2.19 11.39
CA GLY A 83 -3.42 -3.50 10.73
C GLY A 83 -3.51 -3.45 9.21
N GLU A 84 -3.46 -2.27 8.60
CA GLU A 84 -3.59 -2.06 7.15
C GLU A 84 -2.40 -2.56 6.34
N ILE A 85 -1.25 -2.77 6.98
CA ILE A 85 -0.07 -3.43 6.42
C ILE A 85 0.27 -4.60 7.36
N THR A 86 0.53 -5.78 6.79
CA THR A 86 1.06 -6.92 7.55
C THR A 86 2.57 -7.05 7.34
N GLU A 87 3.26 -7.78 8.23
CA GLU A 87 4.70 -8.06 8.09
C GLU A 87 4.97 -9.08 6.97
N ARG A 88 4.06 -10.03 6.80
CA ARG A 88 4.07 -11.05 5.74
C ARG A 88 2.66 -11.44 5.35
N GLU A 89 2.52 -12.02 4.16
CA GLU A 89 1.24 -12.59 3.73
C GLU A 89 0.94 -13.85 4.55
N PRO A 90 -0.19 -13.90 5.26
CA PRO A 90 -0.59 -15.11 5.96
C PRO A 90 -1.18 -16.12 4.95
N TYR A 91 -1.18 -17.40 5.32
CA TYR A 91 -1.69 -18.46 4.43
C TYR A 91 -3.16 -18.29 4.03
N ASN A 92 -3.93 -17.52 4.81
CA ASN A 92 -5.34 -17.20 4.59
C ASN A 92 -5.58 -15.76 4.06
N GLY A 93 -4.52 -15.04 3.66
CA GLY A 93 -4.61 -13.66 3.14
C GLY A 93 -5.36 -13.49 1.81
N TYR A 94 -5.66 -14.60 1.12
CA TYR A 94 -6.52 -14.63 -0.07
C TYR A 94 -7.98 -14.25 0.22
N LEU A 95 -8.44 -14.34 1.47
CA LEU A 95 -9.74 -13.77 1.82
C LEU A 95 -9.56 -12.25 1.93
N ILE A 96 -10.37 -11.46 1.21
CA ILE A 96 -10.32 -9.97 1.19
C ILE A 96 -10.29 -9.34 2.60
N TYR A 97 -10.65 -10.11 3.61
CA TYR A 97 -10.57 -9.78 5.02
C TYR A 97 -9.15 -9.63 5.62
N GLN A 98 -8.08 -9.50 4.82
CA GLN A 98 -6.70 -9.39 5.31
C GLN A 98 -6.42 -10.43 6.41
N GLY A 99 -6.33 -11.71 6.02
CA GLY A 99 -6.23 -12.84 6.96
C GLY A 99 -5.26 -12.63 8.14
N GLY A 100 -5.53 -13.29 9.26
CA GLY A 100 -4.74 -13.11 10.49
C GLY A 100 -5.22 -11.98 11.41
N ILE A 101 -6.32 -11.31 11.07
CA ILE A 101 -7.06 -10.42 11.98
C ILE A 101 -7.90 -11.29 12.94
N PRO A 102 -7.73 -11.17 14.28
CA PRO A 102 -8.46 -11.97 15.26
C PRO A 102 -9.98 -11.95 15.10
N GLU A 103 -10.54 -10.77 14.80
CA GLU A 103 -11.97 -10.54 14.62
C GLU A 103 -12.51 -11.30 13.40
N VAL A 104 -11.74 -11.37 12.32
CA VAL A 104 -12.09 -12.14 11.11
C VAL A 104 -12.00 -13.63 11.39
N GLU A 105 -10.99 -14.07 12.12
CA GLU A 105 -10.89 -15.48 12.52
C GLU A 105 -12.06 -15.91 13.40
N GLU A 106 -12.46 -15.07 14.35
CA GLU A 106 -13.62 -15.30 15.20
C GLU A 106 -14.91 -15.40 14.36
N PHE A 107 -15.13 -14.45 13.45
CA PHE A 107 -16.27 -14.47 12.52
C PHE A 107 -16.32 -15.75 11.67
N LEU A 108 -15.19 -16.18 11.11
CA LEU A 108 -15.10 -17.40 10.33
C LEU A 108 -15.37 -18.67 11.16
N ARG A 109 -15.02 -18.67 12.46
CA ARG A 109 -15.35 -19.78 13.38
C ARG A 109 -16.84 -19.85 13.67
N LEU A 110 -17.53 -18.70 13.75
CA LEU A 110 -18.98 -18.65 13.99
C LEU A 110 -19.79 -19.18 12.80
N ILE A 111 -19.36 -18.92 11.57
CA ILE A 111 -20.09 -19.35 10.35
C ILE A 111 -19.83 -20.82 9.99
N LYS A 112 -18.69 -21.39 10.40
CA LYS A 112 -18.36 -22.80 10.15
C LYS A 112 -19.11 -23.79 11.07
N ARG A 113 -20.00 -23.32 11.93
CA ARG A 113 -20.81 -24.13 12.85
C ARG A 113 -22.22 -24.34 12.32
#